data_AF-A0A124GZU1-F1
#
_entry.id   AF-A0A124GZU1-F1
#
_cell.length_a   1.000
_cell.length_b   1.000
_cell.length_c   1.000
_cell.angle_alpha   90.00
_cell.angle_beta   90.00
_cell.angle_gamma   90.00
#
_symmetry.space_group_name_H-M   'P 1'
#
loop_
_entity.id
_entity.type
_entity.pdbx_description
1 polymer ?
#
loop_
_entity_poly.entity_id
_entity_poly.type
_entity_poly.pdbx_seq_one_letter_code
_entity_poly.pdbx_strand_id
1 'polypeptide(L)'
;MTRGALACLFGVGMVVTAGGAARAAPPAESGAKPVKTIEKGHALSCTGQAEGVTVAVDLYQNSAFGSHTSLSVETPDGEYGGGYGPQDTTLFTNGTIAADIPVRKLDDTAEPVGNAVISGTYTAAGRPKPVHEVIEDPAGHYVITKGTNTQLRTVATVDVLGEKVPLSCSTAFAFDLTVWRLTPGQG
;
A
#
# COMPACT_ATOMS: atom_id res chain seq x y z
N MET A 1 -16.61 15.09 -30.92
CA MET A 1 -17.36 14.88 -32.17
C MET A 1 -17.87 13.44 -32.17
N THR A 2 -19.19 13.28 -32.41
CA THR A 2 -19.93 12.10 -32.92
C THR A 2 -19.69 10.72 -32.29
N ARG A 3 -20.62 10.20 -31.46
CA ARG A 3 -21.87 9.46 -31.80
C ARG A 3 -21.63 7.98 -32.19
N GLY A 4 -22.18 7.08 -31.38
CA GLY A 4 -22.52 5.70 -31.73
C GLY A 4 -23.73 5.24 -30.92
N ALA A 5 -24.92 5.33 -31.51
CA ALA A 5 -26.19 4.82 -30.99
C ALA A 5 -26.37 3.35 -31.42
N LEU A 6 -27.08 2.48 -30.69
CA LEU A 6 -28.46 1.98 -30.92
C LEU A 6 -28.53 0.66 -30.08
N ALA A 7 -29.62 0.15 -29.53
CA ALA A 7 -31.01 0.22 -29.96
C ALA A 7 -31.99 0.01 -28.78
N CYS A 8 -33.05 0.81 -28.78
CA CYS A 8 -34.30 0.54 -28.08
C CYS A 8 -35.09 -0.53 -28.84
N LEU A 9 -35.69 -1.48 -28.13
CA LEU A 9 -36.81 -2.28 -28.62
C LEU A 9 -38.01 -2.03 -27.72
N PHE A 10 -39.02 -1.38 -28.29
CA PHE A 10 -40.35 -1.21 -27.71
C PHE A 10 -41.16 -2.48 -27.99
N GLY A 11 -41.71 -3.09 -26.94
CA GLY A 11 -42.79 -4.07 -27.02
C GLY A 11 -43.98 -3.57 -26.21
N VAL A 12 -45.07 -3.25 -26.89
CA VAL A 12 -46.34 -2.78 -26.32
C VAL A 12 -47.21 -3.97 -25.93
N GLY A 13 -47.76 -3.95 -24.71
CA GLY A 13 -48.83 -4.86 -24.28
C GLY A 13 -49.58 -4.29 -23.08
N MET A 14 -50.81 -3.82 -23.30
CA MET A 14 -51.76 -3.41 -22.26
C MET A 14 -52.46 -4.62 -21.64
N VAL A 15 -52.60 -4.66 -20.31
CA VAL A 15 -53.75 -5.28 -19.60
C VAL A 15 -54.13 -4.42 -18.38
N VAL A 16 -55.43 -4.34 -18.16
CA VAL A 16 -56.17 -3.43 -17.26
C VAL A 16 -56.26 -3.95 -15.80
N THR A 17 -56.38 -2.97 -14.91
CA THR A 17 -56.50 -2.89 -13.43
C THR A 17 -57.09 -4.04 -12.61
N ALA A 18 -56.47 -4.30 -11.45
CA ALA A 18 -57.16 -4.63 -10.19
C ALA A 18 -56.33 -4.14 -8.99
N GLY A 19 -56.97 -3.41 -8.07
CA GLY A 19 -56.36 -2.89 -6.86
C GLY A 19 -55.83 -3.99 -5.94
N GLY A 20 -54.59 -3.83 -5.50
CA GLY A 20 -53.95 -4.64 -4.48
C GLY A 20 -52.87 -3.78 -3.84
N ALA A 21 -52.95 -3.62 -2.52
CA ALA A 21 -52.14 -2.71 -1.73
C ALA A 21 -50.68 -2.66 -2.21
N ALA A 22 -50.19 -1.45 -2.49
CA ALA A 22 -48.76 -1.18 -2.59
C ALA A 22 -48.16 -1.56 -1.24
N ARG A 23 -47.70 -2.81 -1.13
CA ARG A 23 -46.87 -3.25 -0.03
C ARG A 23 -45.59 -2.45 -0.20
N ALA A 24 -45.45 -1.40 0.60
CA ALA A 24 -44.21 -0.65 0.70
C ALA A 24 -43.09 -1.68 0.79
N ALA A 25 -42.18 -1.66 -0.18
CA ALA A 25 -40.94 -2.39 -0.06
C ALA A 25 -40.35 -2.00 1.30
N PRO A 26 -39.89 -2.95 2.13
CA PRO A 26 -39.19 -2.58 3.35
C PRO A 26 -38.08 -1.59 2.95
N PRO A 27 -37.86 -0.52 3.71
CA PRO A 27 -36.76 0.37 3.42
C PRO A 27 -35.51 -0.49 3.31
N ALA A 28 -34.80 -0.36 2.20
CA ALA A 28 -33.49 -0.96 2.07
C ALA A 28 -32.60 -0.25 3.09
N GLU A 29 -32.51 -0.78 4.31
CA GLU A 29 -31.40 -0.51 5.21
C GLU A 29 -30.16 -1.14 4.57
N SER A 30 -29.61 -0.48 3.57
CA SER A 30 -28.26 -0.76 3.10
C SER A 30 -27.34 0.38 3.50
N GLY A 31 -27.41 0.78 4.77
CA GLY A 31 -26.29 1.47 5.40
C GLY A 31 -25.19 0.43 5.65
N ALA A 32 -24.29 0.25 4.67
CA ALA A 32 -23.11 -0.57 4.89
C ALA A 32 -22.38 -0.05 6.14
N LYS A 33 -22.18 -0.93 7.13
CA LYS A 33 -21.56 -0.54 8.39
C LYS A 33 -20.11 -0.13 8.13
N PRO A 34 -19.61 0.92 8.79
CA PRO A 34 -18.20 1.29 8.76
C PRO A 34 -17.29 0.09 9.04
N VAL A 35 -16.33 -0.17 8.15
CA VAL A 35 -15.28 -1.17 8.42
C VAL A 35 -14.17 -0.48 9.18
N LYS A 36 -13.81 -1.01 10.36
CA LYS A 36 -12.74 -0.48 11.22
C LYS A 36 -11.55 -1.44 11.24
N THR A 37 -10.37 -0.93 10.94
CA THR A 37 -9.10 -1.67 10.99
C THR A 37 -8.12 -0.99 11.95
N ILE A 38 -7.34 -1.78 12.67
CA ILE A 38 -6.20 -1.30 13.47
C ILE A 38 -4.93 -1.66 12.73
N GLU A 39 -4.12 -0.66 12.43
CA GLU A 39 -2.95 -0.77 11.58
C GLU A 39 -1.74 -0.28 12.36
N LYS A 40 -0.87 -1.21 12.75
CA LYS A 40 0.36 -0.93 13.48
C LYS A 40 1.55 -1.42 12.67
N GLY A 41 2.63 -0.66 12.65
CA GLY A 41 3.69 -1.01 11.73
C GLY A 41 4.82 -0.02 11.62
N HIS A 42 5.62 -0.22 10.58
CA HIS A 42 6.77 0.62 10.24
C HIS A 42 6.80 0.86 8.73
N ALA A 43 7.26 2.04 8.35
CA ALA A 43 7.48 2.42 6.96
C ALA A 43 8.84 3.10 6.83
N LEU A 44 9.66 2.61 5.90
CA LEU A 44 10.94 3.18 5.51
C LEU A 44 10.97 3.39 3.99
N SER A 45 11.53 4.52 3.58
CA SER A 45 11.93 4.83 2.21
C SER A 45 13.34 5.40 2.24
N CYS A 46 14.27 4.68 1.61
CA CYS A 46 15.70 4.95 1.70
C CYS A 46 16.36 4.89 0.33
N THR A 47 17.42 5.68 0.17
CA THR A 47 18.28 5.63 -1.00
C THR A 47 19.73 5.48 -0.59
N GLY A 48 20.57 5.00 -1.49
CA GLY A 48 22.00 4.84 -1.25
C GLY A 48 22.77 4.81 -2.56
N GLN A 49 24.07 5.04 -2.48
CA GLN A 49 24.96 4.93 -3.63
C GLN A 49 26.34 4.45 -3.18
N ALA A 50 26.92 3.49 -3.91
CA ALA A 50 28.30 3.05 -3.76
C ALA A 50 28.82 2.47 -5.08
N GLU A 51 30.08 2.75 -5.45
CA GLU A 51 30.79 2.12 -6.58
C GLU A 51 29.98 1.98 -7.89
N GLY A 52 29.23 3.02 -8.28
CA GLY A 52 28.42 3.01 -9.52
C GLY A 52 27.06 2.32 -9.39
N VAL A 53 26.73 1.78 -8.22
CA VAL A 53 25.42 1.22 -7.86
C VAL A 53 24.62 2.29 -7.12
N THR A 54 23.44 2.61 -7.63
CA THR A 54 22.45 3.46 -6.95
C THR A 54 21.25 2.61 -6.56
N VAL A 55 20.76 2.75 -5.33
CA VAL A 55 19.64 1.96 -4.81
C VAL A 55 18.53 2.85 -4.27
N ALA A 56 17.28 2.44 -4.49
CA ALA A 56 16.13 2.92 -3.73
C ALA A 56 15.39 1.71 -3.13
N VAL A 57 15.00 1.83 -1.87
CA VAL A 57 14.36 0.76 -1.09
C VAL A 57 13.16 1.32 -0.34
N ASP A 58 12.02 0.67 -0.51
CA ASP A 58 10.84 0.87 0.33
C ASP A 58 10.54 -0.41 1.12
N LEU A 59 10.44 -0.28 2.44
CA LEU A 59 10.06 -1.36 3.34
C LEU A 59 8.83 -0.93 4.13
N TYR A 60 7.80 -1.76 4.09
CA TYR A 60 6.54 -1.51 4.78
C TYR A 60 6.09 -2.78 5.50
N GLN A 61 5.70 -2.66 6.76
CA GLN A 61 5.12 -3.75 7.53
C GLN A 61 3.88 -3.21 8.25
N ASN A 62 2.74 -3.88 8.08
CA ASN A 62 1.47 -3.54 8.71
C ASN A 62 0.84 -4.78 9.36
N SER A 63 0.43 -4.67 10.62
CA SER A 63 -0.21 -5.74 11.37
C SER A 63 -1.48 -6.30 10.74
N ALA A 64 -2.20 -5.52 9.92
CA ALA A 64 -3.45 -5.92 9.28
C ALA A 64 -3.26 -6.50 7.88
N PHE A 65 -2.22 -6.08 7.14
CA PHE A 65 -2.04 -6.38 5.72
C PHE A 65 -0.72 -7.07 5.38
N GLY A 66 0.13 -7.32 6.38
CA GLY A 66 1.45 -7.92 6.19
C GLY A 66 2.48 -6.92 5.69
N SER A 67 3.52 -7.46 5.07
CA SER A 67 4.70 -6.72 4.65
C SER A 67 4.80 -6.59 3.15
N HIS A 68 5.35 -5.45 2.72
CA HIS A 68 5.66 -5.12 1.35
C HIS A 68 7.08 -4.59 1.24
N THR A 69 7.76 -4.98 0.18
CA THR A 69 9.10 -4.50 -0.16
C THR A 69 9.13 -4.06 -1.61
N SER A 70 9.91 -3.02 -1.90
CA SER A 70 10.28 -2.62 -3.25
C SER A 70 11.74 -2.21 -3.24
N LEU A 71 12.46 -2.62 -4.29
CA LEU A 71 13.85 -2.28 -4.53
C LEU A 71 14.00 -1.88 -6.00
N SER A 72 14.65 -0.77 -6.26
CA SER A 72 15.25 -0.46 -7.55
C SER A 72 16.76 -0.31 -7.41
N VAL A 73 17.50 -0.80 -8.40
CA VAL A 73 18.95 -0.70 -8.48
C VAL A 73 19.33 -0.24 -9.88
N GLU A 74 20.17 0.79 -9.97
CA GLU A 74 20.73 1.30 -11.21
C GLU A 74 22.25 1.08 -11.19
N THR A 75 22.79 0.48 -12.25
CA THR A 75 24.23 0.29 -12.47
C THR A 75 24.60 0.67 -13.90
N PRO A 76 25.90 0.76 -14.25
CA PRO A 76 26.34 0.93 -15.65
C PRO A 76 25.88 -0.20 -16.59
N ASP A 77 25.60 -1.39 -16.05
CA ASP A 77 25.19 -2.58 -16.80
C ASP A 77 23.67 -2.68 -17.00
N GLY A 78 22.90 -1.81 -16.34
CA GLY A 78 21.45 -1.68 -16.51
C GLY A 78 20.67 -1.44 -15.21
N GLU A 79 19.35 -1.60 -15.33
CA GLU A 79 18.41 -1.46 -14.22
C GLU A 79 17.98 -2.82 -13.69
N TYR A 80 17.77 -2.90 -12.38
CA TYR A 80 17.31 -4.08 -11.68
C TYR A 80 16.21 -3.72 -10.69
N GLY A 81 15.32 -4.67 -10.45
CA GLY A 81 14.17 -4.49 -9.59
C GLY A 81 13.87 -5.73 -8.78
N GLY A 82 13.28 -5.50 -7.62
CA GLY A 82 12.84 -6.55 -6.71
C GLY A 82 11.69 -6.08 -5.84
N GLY A 83 11.04 -7.04 -5.20
CA GLY A 83 9.97 -6.74 -4.25
C GLY A 83 9.03 -7.92 -4.08
N TYR A 84 8.27 -7.86 -3.00
CA TYR A 84 7.18 -8.78 -2.72
C TYR A 84 6.17 -8.09 -1.81
N GLY A 85 4.98 -8.68 -1.72
CA GLY A 85 3.95 -8.24 -0.79
C GLY A 85 2.57 -8.22 -1.43
N PRO A 86 1.49 -8.37 -0.63
CA PRO A 86 1.52 -8.56 0.82
C PRO A 86 1.96 -9.97 1.22
N GLN A 87 2.82 -10.11 2.23
CA GLN A 87 3.26 -11.40 2.80
C GLN A 87 3.42 -11.33 4.33
N ASP A 88 3.29 -12.46 5.02
CA ASP A 88 3.54 -12.56 6.47
C ASP A 88 5.04 -12.73 6.76
N THR A 89 5.80 -11.70 6.45
CA THR A 89 7.25 -11.64 6.69
C THR A 89 7.56 -10.53 7.67
N THR A 90 8.35 -10.83 8.70
CA THR A 90 8.78 -9.81 9.67
C THR A 90 10.00 -9.07 9.13
N LEU A 91 9.83 -7.79 8.79
CA LEU A 91 10.89 -6.88 8.34
C LEU A 91 11.48 -6.07 9.50
N PHE A 92 10.64 -5.74 10.48
CA PHE A 92 10.99 -4.90 11.63
C PHE A 92 10.66 -5.64 12.92
N THR A 93 11.68 -5.90 13.72
CA THR A 93 11.51 -6.54 15.03
C THR A 93 12.59 -6.10 16.01
N ASN A 94 12.18 -5.74 17.22
CA ASN A 94 13.07 -5.40 18.34
C ASN A 94 14.20 -4.41 17.98
N GLY A 95 13.91 -3.41 17.14
CA GLY A 95 14.90 -2.40 16.72
C GLY A 95 15.84 -2.84 15.60
N THR A 96 15.58 -3.98 14.97
CA THR A 96 16.35 -4.54 13.85
C THR A 96 15.54 -4.50 12.55
N ILE A 97 16.22 -4.17 11.45
CA ILE A 97 15.70 -4.22 10.09
C ILE A 97 16.33 -5.43 9.39
N ALA A 98 15.52 -6.28 8.78
CA ALA A 98 16.00 -7.39 7.97
C ALA A 98 15.04 -7.65 6.80
N ALA A 99 15.55 -7.68 5.58
CA ALA A 99 14.79 -8.09 4.41
C ALA A 99 15.69 -8.83 3.42
N ASP A 100 15.16 -9.87 2.81
CA ASP A 100 15.79 -10.60 1.69
C ASP A 100 14.85 -10.46 0.49
N ILE A 101 15.30 -9.74 -0.54
CA ILE A 101 14.48 -9.36 -1.70
C ILE A 101 15.07 -10.00 -2.96
N PRO A 102 14.33 -10.89 -3.64
CA PRO A 102 14.75 -11.40 -4.95
C PRO A 102 14.86 -10.27 -5.98
N VAL A 103 15.97 -10.26 -6.72
CA VAL A 103 16.29 -9.23 -7.70
C VAL A 103 16.34 -9.82 -9.10
N ARG A 104 15.80 -9.08 -10.06
CA ARG A 104 15.84 -9.39 -11.48
C ARG A 104 16.32 -8.19 -12.27
N LYS A 105 16.94 -8.44 -13.41
CA LYS A 105 17.23 -7.38 -14.38
C LYS A 105 15.92 -6.89 -15.01
N LEU A 106 15.78 -5.58 -15.19
CA LEU A 106 14.60 -4.94 -15.77
C LEU A 106 14.78 -4.75 -17.28
N ASP A 107 15.08 -5.84 -17.96
CA ASP A 107 15.08 -5.93 -19.42
C ASP A 107 14.13 -7.04 -19.89
N ASP A 108 14.11 -7.29 -21.20
CA ASP A 108 13.23 -8.29 -21.81
C ASP A 108 13.48 -9.72 -21.31
N THR A 109 14.62 -9.99 -20.67
CA THR A 109 14.96 -11.32 -20.15
C THR A 109 14.37 -11.58 -18.76
N ALA A 110 14.19 -10.52 -17.95
CA ALA A 110 13.79 -10.59 -16.56
C ALA A 110 14.57 -11.63 -15.72
N GLU A 111 15.83 -11.86 -16.08
CA GLU A 111 16.67 -12.89 -15.47
C GLU A 111 16.89 -12.62 -13.98
N PRO A 112 16.80 -13.66 -13.13
CA PRO A 112 17.13 -13.53 -11.71
C PRO A 112 18.64 -13.36 -11.53
N VAL A 113 19.03 -12.39 -10.72
CA VAL A 113 20.45 -12.06 -10.46
C VAL A 113 20.88 -12.32 -9.01
N GLY A 114 19.98 -12.91 -8.22
CA GLY A 114 20.19 -13.21 -6.81
C GLY A 114 19.26 -12.39 -5.93
N ASN A 115 19.71 -12.12 -4.70
CA ASN A 115 18.93 -11.40 -3.70
C ASN A 115 19.68 -10.14 -3.25
N ALA A 116 18.90 -9.11 -2.89
CA ALA A 116 19.37 -7.98 -2.11
C ALA A 116 19.06 -8.23 -0.64
N VAL A 117 20.07 -8.12 0.21
CA VAL A 117 19.92 -8.32 1.65
C VAL A 117 20.00 -6.96 2.35
N ILE A 118 18.88 -6.52 2.89
CA ILE A 118 18.80 -5.30 3.69
C ILE A 118 18.98 -5.69 5.15
N SER A 119 19.91 -5.02 5.82
CA SER A 119 20.16 -5.21 7.25
C SER A 119 20.39 -3.86 7.94
N GLY A 120 19.97 -3.74 9.19
CA GLY A 120 20.15 -2.50 9.93
C GLY A 120 19.48 -2.47 11.28
N THR A 121 19.46 -1.28 11.86
CA THR A 121 18.80 -0.99 13.13
C THR A 121 17.94 0.27 13.04
N TYR A 122 16.96 0.36 13.92
CA TYR A 122 16.12 1.54 14.07
C TYR A 122 15.81 1.80 15.54
N THR A 123 15.66 3.09 15.85
CA THR A 123 15.24 3.56 17.18
C THR A 123 14.26 4.71 17.04
N ALA A 124 13.33 4.86 17.99
CA ALA A 124 12.42 5.98 18.00
C ALA A 124 13.19 7.31 18.14
N ALA A 125 12.82 8.29 17.31
CA ALA A 125 13.41 9.62 17.27
C ALA A 125 12.33 10.66 17.60
N GLY A 126 12.22 11.01 18.88
CA GLY A 126 11.25 11.99 19.36
C GLY A 126 9.91 11.39 19.79
N ARG A 127 8.90 12.24 19.91
CA ARG A 127 7.56 11.87 20.40
C ARG A 127 6.63 11.52 19.23
N PRO A 128 5.63 10.63 19.42
CA PRO A 128 4.60 10.37 18.43
C PRO A 128 3.87 11.66 18.02
N LYS A 129 3.69 11.86 16.72
CA LYS A 129 2.93 12.98 16.13
C LYS A 129 1.55 12.48 15.72
N PRO A 130 0.47 13.22 16.04
CA PRO A 130 -0.89 12.82 15.68
C PRO A 130 -1.09 12.85 14.15
N VAL A 131 -1.85 11.89 13.64
CA VAL A 131 -2.29 11.80 12.25
C VAL A 131 -3.81 11.84 12.24
N HIS A 132 -4.37 12.66 11.35
CA HIS A 132 -5.78 12.62 11.00
C HIS A 132 -5.94 12.96 9.52
N GLU A 133 -6.47 12.01 8.75
CA GLU A 133 -6.67 12.17 7.31
C GLU A 133 -8.06 11.66 6.94
N VAL A 134 -8.67 12.32 5.94
CA VAL A 134 -9.93 11.92 5.35
C VAL A 134 -9.74 11.97 3.85
N ILE A 135 -9.82 10.81 3.20
CA ILE A 135 -9.60 10.64 1.77
C ILE A 135 -10.84 9.98 1.17
N GLU A 136 -11.28 10.45 0.02
CA GLU A 136 -12.28 9.73 -0.79
C GLU A 136 -11.53 8.77 -1.73
N ASP A 137 -11.83 7.48 -1.65
CA ASP A 137 -11.26 6.49 -2.57
C ASP A 137 -11.97 6.54 -3.94
N PRO A 138 -11.37 5.98 -5.01
CA PRO A 138 -11.98 6.03 -6.34
C PRO A 138 -13.34 5.33 -6.48
N ALA A 139 -13.71 4.49 -5.51
CA ALA A 139 -15.02 3.85 -5.45
C ALA A 139 -16.04 4.69 -4.64
N GLY A 140 -15.67 5.91 -4.24
CA GLY A 140 -16.49 6.86 -3.51
C GLY A 140 -16.54 6.60 -1.99
N HIS A 141 -15.72 5.70 -1.44
CA HIS A 141 -15.69 5.51 0.02
C HIS A 141 -14.90 6.61 0.71
N TYR A 142 -15.34 7.03 1.89
CA TYR A 142 -14.49 7.84 2.76
C TYR A 142 -13.59 6.93 3.61
N VAL A 143 -12.28 7.12 3.50
CA VAL A 143 -11.26 6.51 4.34
C VAL A 143 -10.82 7.56 5.36
N ILE A 144 -11.17 7.33 6.62
CA ILE A 144 -10.75 8.16 7.75
C ILE A 144 -9.62 7.45 8.45
N THR A 145 -8.47 8.09 8.56
CA THR A 145 -7.31 7.59 9.31
C THR A 145 -7.10 8.45 10.55
N LYS A 146 -6.89 7.84 11.71
CA LYS A 146 -6.53 8.53 12.95
C LYS A 146 -5.50 7.73 13.73
N GLY A 147 -4.50 8.40 14.30
CA GLY A 147 -3.53 7.74 15.16
C GLY A 147 -2.28 8.56 15.34
N THR A 148 -1.12 7.90 15.31
CA THR A 148 0.17 8.58 15.43
C THR A 148 1.25 7.98 14.54
N ASN A 149 2.16 8.84 14.10
CA ASN A 149 3.44 8.46 13.51
C ASN A 149 4.59 8.86 14.46
N THR A 150 5.49 7.94 14.76
CA THR A 150 6.72 8.19 15.52
C THR A 150 7.90 8.09 14.58
N GLN A 151 8.61 9.19 14.38
CA GLN A 151 9.80 9.21 13.54
C GLN A 151 10.85 8.22 14.06
N LEU A 152 11.61 7.61 13.16
CA LEU A 152 12.70 6.70 13.49
C LEU A 152 14.04 7.30 13.06
N ARG A 153 15.08 6.99 13.82
CA ARG A 153 16.47 7.10 13.38
C ARG A 153 16.92 5.71 12.98
N THR A 154 17.49 5.59 11.78
CA THR A 154 17.87 4.31 11.17
C THR A 154 19.36 4.31 10.84
N VAL A 155 19.95 3.12 10.88
CA VAL A 155 21.27 2.83 10.30
C VAL A 155 21.11 1.52 9.56
N ALA A 156 21.17 1.56 8.23
CA ALA A 156 20.92 0.39 7.39
C ALA A 156 21.87 0.35 6.20
N THR A 157 22.07 -0.86 5.70
CA THR A 157 22.82 -1.14 4.47
C THR A 157 22.04 -2.13 3.62
N VAL A 158 22.28 -2.12 2.32
CA VAL A 158 21.86 -3.19 1.42
C VAL A 158 23.09 -3.82 0.78
N ASP A 159 23.16 -5.15 0.82
CA ASP A 159 24.13 -5.94 0.07
C ASP A 159 23.44 -6.44 -1.21
N VAL A 160 23.89 -5.98 -2.40
CA VAL A 160 23.24 -6.28 -3.69
C VAL A 160 24.25 -6.24 -4.83
N LEU A 161 24.16 -7.20 -5.76
CA LEU A 161 25.08 -7.31 -6.90
C LEU A 161 26.58 -7.32 -6.52
N GLY A 162 26.89 -7.84 -5.32
CA GLY A 162 28.26 -7.87 -4.78
C GLY A 162 28.67 -6.59 -4.04
N GLU A 163 27.85 -5.54 -4.09
CA GLU A 163 28.13 -4.25 -3.47
C GLU A 163 27.38 -4.03 -2.15
N LYS A 164 28.07 -3.41 -1.19
CA LYS A 164 27.49 -3.01 0.09
C LYS A 164 27.20 -1.52 0.09
N VAL A 165 25.93 -1.15 -0.04
CA VAL A 165 25.50 0.24 -0.17
C VAL A 165 24.94 0.75 1.16
N PRO A 166 25.50 1.81 1.77
CA PRO A 166 24.89 2.45 2.93
C PRO A 166 23.61 3.19 2.53
N LEU A 167 22.57 3.08 3.37
CA LEU A 167 21.27 3.67 3.11
C LEU A 167 21.03 4.93 3.95
N SER A 168 20.43 5.94 3.33
CA SER A 168 19.92 7.15 3.95
C SER A 168 18.41 7.22 3.74
N CYS A 169 17.65 7.27 4.83
CA CYS A 169 16.19 7.23 4.77
C CYS A 169 15.60 8.64 4.89
N SER A 170 14.87 9.07 3.85
CA SER A 170 14.11 10.33 3.85
C SER A 170 12.81 10.16 4.64
N THR A 171 12.24 8.96 4.62
CA THR A 171 11.06 8.56 5.38
C THR A 171 11.41 7.38 6.26
N ALA A 172 11.20 7.51 7.57
CA ALA A 172 11.33 6.42 8.52
C ALA A 172 10.43 6.70 9.73
N PHE A 173 9.36 5.92 9.91
CA PHE A 173 8.47 6.06 11.05
C PHE A 173 7.82 4.74 11.45
N ALA A 174 7.50 4.60 12.73
CA ALA A 174 6.54 3.62 13.24
C ALA A 174 5.15 4.28 13.29
N PHE A 175 4.10 3.51 13.03
CA PHE A 175 2.72 4.00 13.06
C PHE A 175 1.82 3.12 13.93
N ASP A 176 0.83 3.76 14.55
CA ASP A 176 -0.30 3.12 15.24
C ASP A 176 -1.56 3.87 14.84
N LEU A 177 -2.35 3.27 13.96
CA LEU A 177 -3.46 3.90 13.28
C LEU A 177 -4.75 3.09 13.49
N THR A 178 -5.85 3.81 13.51
CA THR A 178 -7.20 3.30 13.33
C THR A 178 -7.73 3.86 12.03
N VAL A 179 -8.17 2.97 11.14
CA VAL A 179 -8.71 3.31 9.83
C VAL A 179 -10.18 2.92 9.79
N TRP A 180 -11.03 3.84 9.34
CA TRP A 180 -12.44 3.58 9.07
C TRP A 180 -12.71 3.76 7.58
N ARG A 181 -13.32 2.75 6.95
CA ARG A 181 -13.88 2.88 5.61
C ARG A 181 -15.40 3.01 5.71
N LEU A 182 -15.91 4.11 5.20
CA LEU A 182 -17.33 4.46 5.17
C LEU A 182 -17.82 4.44 3.73
N THR A 183 -18.84 3.64 3.43
CA THR A 183 -19.60 3.81 2.20
C THR A 183 -20.55 4.97 2.39
N PRO A 184 -20.53 6.00 1.52
CA PRO A 184 -21.56 7.02 1.56
C PRO A 184 -22.91 6.33 1.39
N GLY A 185 -23.84 6.58 2.32
CA GLY A 185 -25.22 6.29 2.06
C GLY A 185 -25.66 7.13 0.86
N GLN A 186 -26.06 6.49 -0.23
CA GLN A 186 -27.05 7.11 -1.11
C GLN A 186 -28.28 7.31 -0.23
N GLY A 187 -28.49 8.57 0.18
CA GLY A 187 -29.64 8.98 0.99
C GLY A 187 -30.96 8.79 0.26
#